data_AF-A0A1C2C829-F1
#
_entry.id   AF-A0A1C2C829-F1
#
_cell.length_a   1.000
_cell.length_b   1.000
_cell.length_c   1.000
_cell.angle_alpha   90.00
_cell.angle_beta   90.00
_cell.angle_gamma   90.00
#
_symmetry.space_group_name_H-M   'P 1'
#
loop_
_entity.id
_entity.type
_entity.pdbx_description
1 polymer ?
#
loop_
_entity_poly.entity_id
_entity_poly.type
_entity_poly.pdbx_seq_one_letter_code
_entity_poly.pdbx_strand_id
1 'polypeptide(L)'
;MPDSAGARRPYLQPLSRSWWLKHSFFLRYMLREATVLPLLFFCGCLLAGLYSLSQGESQYQSWLAFMAQPWVIALNALVLLASLYHAKTFFELFPRVMPLLPAPLMIAGQWLGTIAVALLLLWLFGAIG
;
A
#
# COMPACT_ATOMS: atom_id res chain seq x y z
N MET A 1 -0.23 -30.94 -47.54
CA MET A 1 -0.18 -31.37 -46.13
C MET A 1 -1.63 -31.60 -45.72
N PRO A 2 -2.07 -32.83 -45.40
CA PRO A 2 -3.48 -33.14 -45.19
C PRO A 2 -3.94 -32.65 -43.80
N ASP A 3 -5.17 -32.13 -43.75
CA ASP A 3 -5.81 -31.63 -42.54
C ASP A 3 -5.93 -32.73 -41.48
N SER A 4 -5.33 -32.51 -40.30
CA SER A 4 -5.37 -33.46 -39.19
C SER A 4 -6.77 -33.51 -38.57
N ALA A 5 -7.60 -34.42 -39.08
CA ALA A 5 -8.95 -34.76 -38.61
C ALA A 5 -8.97 -35.49 -37.25
N GLY A 6 -8.30 -34.91 -36.24
CA GLY A 6 -8.20 -35.48 -34.89
C GLY A 6 -7.62 -34.54 -33.83
N ALA A 7 -7.48 -33.25 -34.12
CA ALA A 7 -6.95 -32.29 -33.15
C ALA A 7 -8.03 -31.92 -32.12
N ARG A 8 -7.88 -32.38 -30.86
CA ARG A 8 -8.72 -31.93 -29.74
C ARG A 8 -8.75 -30.40 -29.72
N ARG A 9 -9.95 -29.81 -29.57
CA ARG A 9 -10.14 -28.38 -29.34
C ARG A 9 -10.51 -28.17 -27.87
N PRO A 10 -9.54 -27.93 -26.98
CA PRO A 10 -9.82 -27.73 -25.57
C PRO A 10 -10.70 -26.50 -25.39
N TYR A 11 -11.73 -26.63 -24.55
CA TYR A 11 -12.59 -25.50 -24.22
C TYR A 11 -11.79 -24.47 -23.41
N LEU A 12 -11.73 -23.23 -23.91
CA LEU A 12 -11.13 -22.10 -23.20
C LEU A 12 -12.23 -21.39 -22.42
N GLN A 13 -12.18 -21.49 -21.09
CA GLN A 13 -13.11 -20.74 -20.23
C GLN A 13 -12.81 -19.24 -20.32
N PRO A 14 -13.79 -18.38 -20.67
CA PRO A 14 -13.58 -16.94 -20.70
C PRO A 14 -13.44 -16.38 -19.28
N LEU A 15 -12.37 -15.62 -19.03
CA LEU A 15 -12.15 -14.91 -17.77
C LEU A 15 -12.90 -13.56 -17.78
N SER A 16 -13.92 -13.41 -16.94
CA SER A 16 -14.66 -12.14 -16.84
C SER A 16 -13.84 -11.05 -16.12
N ARG A 17 -14.04 -9.76 -16.45
CA ARG A 17 -13.37 -8.65 -15.74
C ARG A 17 -13.65 -8.64 -14.23
N SER A 18 -14.80 -9.15 -13.83
CA SER A 18 -15.26 -9.33 -12.45
C SER A 18 -14.78 -10.63 -11.79
N TRP A 19 -13.80 -11.34 -12.37
CA TRP A 19 -13.32 -12.63 -11.84
C TRP A 19 -12.92 -12.54 -10.36
N TRP A 20 -12.34 -11.41 -9.96
CA TRP A 20 -11.83 -11.19 -8.62
C TRP A 20 -12.93 -11.01 -7.57
N LEU A 21 -14.14 -10.65 -7.98
CA LEU A 21 -15.31 -10.56 -7.09
C LEU A 21 -15.86 -11.93 -6.69
N LYS A 22 -15.47 -13.00 -7.39
CA LYS A 22 -16.06 -14.34 -7.22
C LYS A 22 -15.56 -15.06 -5.97
N HIS A 23 -14.39 -14.70 -5.44
CA HIS A 23 -13.79 -15.40 -4.30
C HIS A 23 -13.12 -14.42 -3.34
N SER A 24 -13.31 -14.65 -2.03
CA SER A 24 -12.78 -13.78 -0.97
C SER A 24 -11.25 -13.66 -1.00
N PHE A 25 -10.55 -14.72 -1.43
CA PHE A 25 -9.10 -14.67 -1.65
C PHE A 25 -8.70 -13.66 -2.72
N PHE A 26 -9.40 -13.63 -3.86
CA PHE A 26 -9.12 -12.70 -4.95
C PHE A 26 -9.50 -11.27 -4.60
N LEU A 27 -10.58 -11.08 -3.81
CA LEU A 27 -10.92 -9.78 -3.24
C LEU A 27 -9.78 -9.23 -2.38
N ARG A 28 -9.24 -10.02 -1.44
CA ARG A 28 -8.12 -9.60 -0.58
C ARG A 28 -6.85 -9.33 -1.38
N TYR A 29 -6.58 -10.15 -2.41
CA TYR A 29 -5.47 -9.91 -3.34
C TYR A 29 -5.62 -8.55 -4.04
N MET A 30 -6.79 -8.29 -4.64
CA MET A 30 -7.04 -7.01 -5.32
C MET A 30 -7.01 -5.83 -4.34
N LEU A 31 -7.52 -6.00 -3.12
CA LEU A 31 -7.46 -4.98 -2.08
C LEU A 31 -6.02 -4.65 -1.68
N ARG A 32 -5.15 -5.67 -1.60
CA ARG A 32 -3.71 -5.47 -1.35
C ARG A 32 -3.06 -4.67 -2.47
N GLU A 33 -3.32 -5.01 -3.73
CA GLU A 33 -2.78 -4.24 -4.85
C GLU A 33 -3.34 -2.80 -4.88
N ALA A 34 -4.60 -2.63 -4.47
CA ALA A 34 -5.26 -1.33 -4.43
C ALA A 34 -4.71 -0.36 -3.37
N THR A 35 -3.89 -0.81 -2.41
CA THR A 35 -3.25 0.10 -1.43
C THR A 35 -2.34 1.13 -2.09
N VAL A 36 -1.93 0.91 -3.35
CA VAL A 36 -1.16 1.88 -4.14
C VAL A 36 -1.93 3.17 -4.41
N LEU A 37 -3.27 3.12 -4.54
CA LEU A 37 -4.08 4.29 -4.90
C LEU A 37 -4.03 5.39 -3.82
N PRO A 38 -4.35 5.12 -2.53
CA PRO A 38 -4.18 6.13 -1.50
C PRO A 38 -2.71 6.53 -1.35
N LEU A 39 -1.77 5.60 -1.48
CA LEU A 39 -0.34 5.91 -1.38
C LEU A 39 0.12 6.92 -2.45
N LEU A 40 -0.35 6.80 -3.69
CA LEU A 40 -0.06 7.77 -4.75
C LEU A 40 -0.61 9.15 -4.42
N PHE A 41 -1.82 9.24 -3.87
CA PHE A 41 -2.37 10.51 -3.39
C PHE A 41 -1.47 11.13 -2.32
N PHE A 42 -1.06 10.34 -1.32
CA PHE A 42 -0.16 10.80 -0.26
C PHE A 42 1.18 11.29 -0.79
N CYS A 43 1.82 10.53 -1.69
CA CYS A 43 3.06 10.96 -2.35
C CYS A 43 2.86 12.27 -3.14
N GLY A 44 1.72 12.43 -3.81
CA GLY A 44 1.35 13.67 -4.48
C GLY A 44 1.26 14.85 -3.50
N CYS A 45 0.61 14.67 -2.35
CA CYS A 45 0.54 15.68 -1.29
C CYS A 45 1.93 16.06 -0.76
N LEU A 46 2.82 15.09 -0.56
CA LEU A 46 4.20 15.34 -0.11
C LEU A 46 5.02 16.10 -1.16
N LEU A 47 4.92 15.71 -2.43
CA LEU A 47 5.61 16.40 -3.53
C LEU A 47 5.09 17.84 -3.70
N ALA A 48 3.78 18.05 -3.60
CA ALA A 48 3.19 19.38 -3.61
C ALA A 48 3.64 20.21 -2.39
N GLY A 49 3.78 19.58 -1.22
CA GLY A 49 4.30 20.22 -0.01
C GLY A 49 5.76 20.65 -0.16
N LEU A 50 6.61 19.75 -0.68
CA LEU A 50 8.01 20.04 -0.97
C LEU A 50 8.15 21.18 -1.98
N TYR A 51 7.36 21.17 -3.06
CA TYR A 51 7.32 22.25 -4.03
C TYR A 51 6.86 23.57 -3.39
N SER A 52 5.78 23.54 -2.59
CA SER A 52 5.25 24.73 -1.93
C SER A 52 6.26 25.33 -0.95
N LEU A 53 7.01 24.47 -0.24
CA LEU A 53 8.09 24.89 0.65
C LEU A 53 9.21 25.63 -0.11
N SER A 54 9.51 25.22 -1.36
CA SER A 54 10.51 25.89 -2.18
C SER A 54 10.06 27.24 -2.73
N GLN A 55 8.76 27.53 -2.76
CA GLN A 55 8.19 28.80 -3.25
C GLN A 55 8.07 29.87 -2.16
N GLY A 56 8.36 29.52 -0.89
CA GLY A 56 8.30 30.43 0.24
C GLY A 56 7.02 30.31 1.08
N GLU A 57 6.96 31.12 2.12
CA GLU A 57 6.00 30.97 3.22
C GLU A 57 4.54 30.99 2.77
N SER A 58 4.15 31.97 1.94
CA SER A 58 2.76 32.12 1.48
C SER A 58 2.22 30.87 0.77
N GLN A 59 3.03 30.26 -0.09
CA GLN A 59 2.65 29.05 -0.81
C GLN A 59 2.58 27.84 0.12
N TYR A 60 3.52 27.75 1.07
CA TYR A 60 3.51 26.69 2.08
C TYR A 60 2.29 26.77 3.01
N GLN A 61 1.87 27.97 3.42
CA GLN A 61 0.64 28.17 4.20
C GLN A 61 -0.61 27.73 3.43
N SER A 62 -0.64 27.96 2.12
CA SER A 62 -1.74 27.48 1.26
C SER A 62 -1.79 25.94 1.20
N TRP A 63 -0.62 25.28 1.16
CA TRP A 63 -0.54 23.81 1.26
C TRP A 63 -1.00 23.30 2.64
N LEU A 64 -0.62 23.97 3.74
CA LEU A 64 -1.10 23.63 5.08
C LEU A 64 -2.64 23.75 5.18
N ALA A 65 -3.23 24.82 4.63
CA ALA A 65 -4.67 25.02 4.60
C ALA A 65 -5.41 23.94 3.79
N PHE A 66 -4.79 23.43 2.71
CA PHE A 66 -5.29 22.28 1.97
C PHE A 66 -5.19 20.98 2.79
N MET A 67 -4.05 20.72 3.43
CA MET A 67 -3.86 19.51 4.26
C MET A 67 -4.79 19.47 5.47
N ALA A 68 -5.21 20.63 5.98
CA ALA A 68 -6.17 20.77 7.07
C ALA A 68 -7.63 20.50 6.66
N GLN A 69 -7.94 20.35 5.37
CA GLN A 69 -9.31 20.07 4.94
C GLN A 69 -9.78 18.70 5.47
N PRO A 70 -11.01 18.59 6.01
CA PRO A 70 -11.49 17.35 6.64
C PRO A 70 -11.42 16.11 5.73
N TRP A 71 -11.69 16.28 4.43
CA TRP A 71 -11.62 15.18 3.46
C TRP A 71 -10.17 14.76 3.17
N VAL A 72 -9.20 15.68 3.21
CA VAL A 72 -7.78 15.37 3.06
C VAL A 72 -7.30 14.60 4.28
N ILE A 73 -7.70 15.01 5.48
CA ILE A 73 -7.41 14.28 6.72
C ILE A 73 -7.99 12.86 6.64
N ALA A 74 -9.24 12.70 6.19
CA ALA A 74 -9.86 11.39 6.02
C ALA A 74 -9.10 10.50 5.01
N LEU A 75 -8.65 11.07 3.89
CA LEU A 75 -7.82 10.34 2.92
C LEU A 75 -6.45 9.96 3.49
N ASN A 76 -5.80 10.84 4.26
CA ASN A 76 -4.53 10.54 4.92
C ASN A 76 -4.70 9.46 6.01
N ALA A 77 -5.82 9.44 6.73
CA ALA A 77 -6.15 8.34 7.63
C ALA A 77 -6.35 7.02 6.86
N LEU A 78 -7.01 7.06 5.70
CA LEU A 78 -7.14 5.90 4.81
C LEU A 78 -5.77 5.44 4.29
N VAL A 79 -4.87 6.36 3.96
CA VAL A 79 -3.48 6.05 3.58
C VAL A 79 -2.79 5.29 4.71
N LEU A 80 -2.88 5.77 5.95
CA LEU A 80 -2.27 5.10 7.10
C LEU A 80 -2.80 3.67 7.26
N LEU A 81 -4.12 3.48 7.19
CA LEU A 81 -4.72 2.14 7.26
C LEU A 81 -4.28 1.24 6.10
N ALA A 82 -4.22 1.78 4.88
CA ALA A 82 -3.77 1.07 3.69
C ALA A 82 -2.28 0.68 3.79
N SER A 83 -1.43 1.55 4.33
CA SER A 83 -0.01 1.28 4.57
C SER A 83 0.20 0.20 5.63
N LEU A 84 -0.59 0.21 6.72
CA LEU A 84 -0.55 -0.86 7.72
C LEU A 84 -1.00 -2.21 7.16
N TYR A 85 -2.07 -2.21 6.34
CA TYR A 85 -2.52 -3.41 5.65
C TYR A 85 -1.47 -3.92 4.65
N HIS A 86 -0.86 -3.02 3.88
CA HIS A 86 0.24 -3.33 2.97
C HIS A 86 1.41 -3.96 3.73
N ALA A 87 1.88 -3.31 4.81
CA ALA A 87 2.97 -3.80 5.65
C ALA A 87 2.69 -5.21 6.19
N LYS A 88 1.48 -5.45 6.73
CA LYS A 88 1.06 -6.78 7.18
C LYS A 88 1.24 -7.83 6.08
N THR A 89 0.66 -7.59 4.90
CA THR A 89 0.72 -8.57 3.81
C THR A 89 2.14 -8.77 3.28
N PHE A 90 2.95 -7.70 3.25
CA PHE A 90 4.36 -7.78 2.86
C PHE A 90 5.16 -8.62 3.86
N PHE A 91 4.98 -8.39 5.17
CA PHE A 91 5.66 -9.15 6.22
C PHE A 91 5.29 -10.64 6.19
N GLU A 92 4.04 -10.97 5.91
CA GLU A 92 3.60 -12.38 5.77
C GLU A 92 4.16 -13.07 4.51
N LEU A 93 4.42 -12.31 3.44
CA LEU A 93 5.01 -12.82 2.20
C LEU A 93 6.53 -12.94 2.27
N PHE A 94 7.19 -12.05 3.01
CA PHE A 94 8.65 -11.92 3.04
C PHE A 94 9.39 -13.22 3.43
N PRO A 95 8.99 -13.96 4.49
CA PRO A 95 9.61 -15.25 4.83
C PRO A 95 9.46 -16.33 3.76
N ARG A 96 8.47 -16.22 2.87
CA ARG A 96 8.27 -17.20 1.79
C ARG A 96 9.26 -17.00 0.65
N VAL A 97 9.71 -15.76 0.45
CA VAL A 97 10.69 -15.41 -0.59
C VAL A 97 12.11 -15.55 -0.04
N MET A 98 12.34 -15.23 1.23
CA MET A 98 13.64 -15.31 1.89
C MET A 98 13.53 -16.01 3.26
N PRO A 99 13.55 -17.36 3.30
CA PRO A 99 13.35 -18.13 4.52
C PRO A 99 14.63 -18.23 5.37
N LEU A 100 15.10 -17.11 5.91
CA LEU A 100 16.35 -17.04 6.69
C LEU A 100 16.18 -17.50 8.16
N LEU A 101 14.97 -17.36 8.71
CA LEU A 101 14.61 -17.68 10.09
C LEU A 101 13.15 -18.19 10.13
N PRO A 102 12.68 -18.76 11.25
CA PRO A 102 11.27 -19.09 11.43
C PRO A 102 10.37 -17.88 11.12
N ALA A 103 9.36 -18.09 10.27
CA ALA A 103 8.48 -17.00 9.80
C ALA A 103 7.89 -16.12 10.93
N PRO A 104 7.44 -16.67 12.09
CA PRO A 104 6.95 -15.82 13.18
C PRO A 104 7.99 -14.85 13.74
N LEU A 105 9.26 -15.26 13.84
CA LEU A 105 10.35 -14.41 14.32
C LEU A 105 10.66 -13.28 13.33
N MET A 106 10.64 -13.59 12.03
CA MET A 106 10.86 -12.60 10.97
C MET A 106 9.75 -11.54 10.96
N ILE A 107 8.49 -11.97 11.01
CA ILE A 107 7.33 -11.07 11.04
C ILE A 107 7.35 -10.21 12.31
N ALA A 108 7.65 -10.80 13.47
CA ALA A 108 7.76 -10.07 14.73
C ALA A 108 8.88 -9.03 14.69
N GLY A 109 10.05 -9.39 14.14
CA GLY A 109 11.17 -8.47 13.97
C GLY A 109 10.84 -7.28 13.06
N GLN A 110 10.10 -7.51 11.97
CA GLN A 110 9.65 -6.43 11.09
C GLN A 110 8.70 -5.46 11.79
N TRP A 111 7.69 -5.97 12.50
CA TRP A 111 6.77 -5.13 13.28
C TRP A 111 7.49 -4.38 14.41
N LEU A 112 8.43 -5.03 15.11
CA LEU A 112 9.25 -4.40 16.14
C LEU A 112 10.06 -3.24 15.54
N GLY A 113 10.68 -3.45 14.38
CA GLY A 113 11.40 -2.40 13.65
C GLY A 113 10.49 -1.22 13.27
N THR A 114 9.29 -1.50 12.74
CA THR A 114 8.31 -0.45 12.42
C THR A 114 7.89 0.35 13.66
N ILE A 115 7.59 -0.31 14.78
CA ILE A 115 7.22 0.36 16.03
C ILE A 115 8.38 1.18 16.58
N ALA A 116 9.61 0.65 16.57
CA ALA A 116 10.79 1.35 17.04
C ALA A 116 11.04 2.65 16.24
N VAL A 117 10.94 2.59 14.91
CA VAL A 117 11.06 3.78 14.05
C VAL A 117 9.93 4.77 14.32
N ALA A 118 8.69 4.30 14.43
CA ALA A 118 7.55 5.18 14.72
C ALA A 118 7.72 5.91 16.07
N LEU A 119 8.12 5.20 17.13
CA LEU A 119 8.38 5.78 18.45
C LEU A 119 9.54 6.78 18.42
N LEU A 120 10.62 6.47 17.70
CA LEU A 120 11.75 7.38 17.52
C LEU A 120 11.32 8.69 16.84
N LEU A 121 10.51 8.61 15.79
CA LEU A 121 9.98 9.80 15.10
C LEU A 121 9.05 10.62 16.00
N LEU A 122 8.18 9.96 16.76
CA LEU A 122 7.30 10.62 17.73
C LEU A 122 8.10 11.33 18.84
N TRP A 123 9.19 10.73 19.28
CA TRP A 123 10.10 11.34 20.26
C TRP A 123 10.84 12.55 19.65
N LEU A 124 11.42 12.42 18.46
CA LEU A 124 12.16 13.50 17.78
C LEU A 124 11.30 14.72 17.46
N PHE A 125 10.04 14.52 17.08
CA PHE A 125 9.16 15.58 16.59
C PHE A 125 8.04 15.98 17.58
N GLY A 126 8.16 15.60 18.86
CA GLY A 126 7.46 16.28 19.94
C GLY A 126 6.10 15.72 20.34
N ALA A 127 5.85 14.42 20.17
CA ALA A 127 4.65 13.79 20.74
C ALA A 127 4.90 13.18 22.15
N ILE A 128 6.16 13.01 22.57
CA ILE A 128 6.55 12.34 23.84
C ILE A 128 7.71 13.08 24.55
N GLY A 129 7.94 14.36 24.24
CA GLY A 129 9.03 15.19 24.79
C GLY A 129 8.52 16.39 25.56
#